data_AF-X1HMQ4-F1
#
_entry.id   AF-X1HMQ4-F1
#
_cell.length_a   1.000
_cell.length_b   1.000
_cell.length_c   1.000
_cell.angle_alpha   90.00
_cell.angle_beta   90.00
_cell.angle_gamma   90.00
#
_symmetry.space_group_name_H-M   'P 1'
#
loop_
_entity.id
_entity.type
_entity.pdbx_description
1 polymer ?
#
loop_
_entity_poly.entity_id
_entity_poly.type
_entity_poly.pdbx_seq_one_letter_code
_entity_poly.pdbx_strand_id
1 'polypeptide(L)'
;MRGQTTIILVITLVGVSLSGCSSSERVVVRGQSQETADRGNPKWIGMPNPAAVYCKALGYKHEIVTDDKGNQYGICNFPDGNVCMAWNFYRGKCGHEWSYCKQHGYDLKELGRWEGWFRGGVCIDKTTKKEIGTVFDLMGMDLSKSLPER
;
A
#
# COMPACT_ATOMS: atom_id res chain seq x y z
N MET A 1 -67.46 42.75 37.62
CA MET A 1 -67.85 41.34 37.36
C MET A 1 -66.67 40.48 37.81
N ARG A 2 -66.60 40.03 39.07
CA ARG A 2 -67.07 38.73 39.59
C ARG A 2 -66.68 37.53 38.70
N GLY A 3 -65.86 36.63 39.25
CA GLY A 3 -65.58 35.31 38.66
C GLY A 3 -64.32 34.63 39.21
N GLN A 4 -64.24 34.41 40.53
CA GLN A 4 -63.32 33.43 41.12
C GLN A 4 -63.93 32.02 41.07
N THR A 5 -63.04 31.02 41.15
CA THR A 5 -63.23 29.61 41.60
C THR A 5 -63.93 28.64 40.66
N THR A 6 -63.27 27.51 40.34
CA THR A 6 -63.76 26.12 40.58
C THR A 6 -62.66 25.08 40.18
N ILE A 7 -62.01 24.49 41.20
CA ILE A 7 -61.68 23.04 41.36
C ILE A 7 -60.60 22.44 40.42
N ILE A 8 -59.36 22.28 40.90
CA ILE A 8 -58.83 21.07 41.60
C ILE A 8 -58.87 19.82 40.71
N LEU A 9 -57.71 19.48 40.14
CA LEU A 9 -57.33 18.08 39.97
C LEU A 9 -55.93 17.90 40.56
N VAL A 10 -55.95 17.75 41.88
CA VAL A 10 -54.91 17.12 42.68
C VAL A 10 -54.81 15.67 42.23
N ILE A 11 -53.68 15.28 41.63
CA ILE A 11 -53.12 13.95 41.87
C ILE A 11 -51.64 14.16 42.15
N THR A 12 -51.36 14.43 43.42
CA THR A 12 -50.07 14.17 44.07
C THR A 12 -49.87 12.67 44.20
N LEU A 13 -48.69 12.16 43.84
CA LEU A 13 -48.00 11.03 44.47
C LEU A 13 -46.56 11.09 43.94
N VAL A 14 -45.69 11.86 44.61
CA VAL A 14 -44.70 11.38 45.59
C VAL A 14 -43.70 10.41 44.98
N GLY A 15 -42.45 10.86 44.89
CA GLY A 15 -41.30 10.04 44.52
C GLY A 15 -39.99 10.81 44.58
N VAL A 16 -39.67 11.33 45.77
CA VAL A 16 -38.34 11.88 46.10
C VAL A 16 -37.28 10.79 45.87
N SER A 17 -36.20 11.11 45.16
CA SER A 17 -34.88 10.53 45.43
C SER A 17 -33.77 11.44 44.91
N LEU A 18 -32.95 11.90 45.86
CA LEU A 18 -31.80 12.75 45.69
C LEU A 18 -30.71 12.04 44.89
N SER A 19 -30.11 12.76 43.95
CA SER A 19 -28.73 12.54 43.49
C SER A 19 -28.22 13.87 42.96
N GLY A 20 -27.47 14.60 43.79
CA GLY A 20 -26.72 15.76 43.33
C GLY A 20 -25.53 15.34 42.47
N CYS A 21 -25.09 16.22 41.56
CA CYS A 21 -23.70 16.58 41.37
C CYS A 21 -23.55 17.64 40.26
N SER A 22 -22.87 18.74 40.64
CA SER A 22 -22.02 19.64 39.85
C SER A 22 -22.43 20.01 38.42
N SER A 23 -22.74 21.30 38.22
CA SER A 23 -22.58 21.95 36.91
C SER A 23 -21.14 21.76 36.41
N SER A 24 -21.00 21.17 35.25
CA SER A 24 -19.80 21.23 34.43
C SER A 24 -20.27 21.26 32.99
N GLU A 25 -20.23 22.44 32.38
CA GLU A 25 -20.44 22.63 30.95
C GLU A 25 -19.45 21.74 30.21
N ARG A 26 -19.95 20.64 29.64
CA ARG A 26 -19.20 19.91 28.62
C ARG A 26 -19.51 20.56 27.28
N VAL A 27 -18.48 21.19 26.73
CA VAL A 27 -18.37 21.53 25.31
C VAL A 27 -18.71 20.28 24.49
N VAL A 28 -19.79 20.33 23.72
CA VAL A 28 -20.07 19.35 22.67
C VAL A 28 -19.08 19.63 21.55
N VAL A 29 -17.89 19.03 21.62
CA VAL A 29 -17.10 18.80 20.41
C VAL A 29 -17.88 17.74 19.64
N ARG A 30 -18.54 18.16 18.57
CA ARG A 30 -19.23 17.29 17.63
C ARG A 30 -18.20 16.43 16.91
N GLY A 31 -17.73 15.37 17.57
CA GLY A 31 -17.01 14.27 16.97
C GLY A 31 -17.99 13.36 16.23
N GLN A 32 -17.92 13.36 14.91
CA GLN A 32 -18.41 12.25 14.09
C GLN A 32 -17.27 11.82 13.17
N SER A 33 -16.32 11.07 13.72
CA SER A 33 -15.63 10.04 12.93
C SER A 33 -16.57 8.84 12.90
N GLN A 34 -17.35 8.73 11.83
CA GLN A 34 -18.12 7.53 11.53
C GLN A 34 -17.15 6.40 11.20
N GLU A 35 -16.86 5.56 12.19
CA GLU A 35 -16.25 4.27 11.97
C GLU A 35 -17.35 3.28 11.56
N THR A 36 -17.70 3.29 10.28
CA THR A 36 -18.38 2.14 9.68
C THR A 36 -17.32 1.11 9.36
N ALA A 37 -17.23 0.08 10.20
CA ALA A 37 -16.44 -1.11 9.93
C ALA A 37 -17.00 -1.81 8.67
N ASP A 38 -16.43 -1.46 7.51
CA ASP A 38 -16.57 -2.19 6.26
C ASP A 38 -15.86 -3.55 6.39
N ARG A 39 -16.58 -4.54 6.91
CA ARG A 39 -16.17 -5.94 6.83
C ARG A 39 -16.49 -6.44 5.43
N GLY A 40 -15.51 -6.49 4.53
CA GLY A 40 -15.70 -7.28 3.32
C GLY A 40 -14.88 -6.99 2.06
N ASN A 41 -13.64 -6.52 2.15
CA ASN A 41 -12.60 -6.85 1.15
C ASN A 41 -11.24 -6.38 1.67
N PRO A 42 -10.18 -7.22 1.74
CA PRO A 42 -8.85 -6.69 1.90
C PRO A 42 -8.54 -5.84 0.66
N LYS A 43 -8.68 -4.53 0.76
CA LYS A 43 -8.00 -3.63 -0.18
C LYS A 43 -6.52 -3.94 -0.04
N TRP A 44 -5.90 -4.41 -1.11
CA TRP A 44 -4.46 -4.59 -1.25
C TRP A 44 -3.71 -3.24 -1.28
N ILE A 45 -4.09 -2.30 -0.40
CA ILE A 45 -3.31 -1.11 -0.08
C ILE A 45 -2.11 -1.63 0.72
N GLY A 46 -0.95 -1.74 0.07
CA GLY A 46 0.28 -2.10 0.76
C GLY A 46 1.28 -2.91 -0.04
N MET A 47 0.92 -3.48 -1.21
CA MET A 47 1.92 -4.18 -2.02
C MET A 47 2.87 -3.17 -2.68
N PRO A 48 4.17 -3.19 -2.37
CA PRO A 48 5.10 -2.25 -2.95
C PRO A 48 5.29 -2.54 -4.45
N ASN A 49 5.52 -1.51 -5.26
CA ASN A 49 5.81 -1.67 -6.68
C ASN A 49 7.12 -2.49 -6.84
N PRO A 50 7.08 -3.69 -7.45
CA PRO A 50 8.24 -4.58 -7.49
C PRO A 50 9.41 -3.97 -8.27
N ALA A 51 9.16 -3.15 -9.30
CA ALA A 51 10.23 -2.46 -10.02
C ALA A 51 10.93 -1.40 -9.16
N ALA A 52 10.18 -0.68 -8.33
CA ALA A 52 10.73 0.29 -7.39
C ALA A 52 11.50 -0.40 -6.26
N VAL A 53 10.98 -1.51 -5.74
CA VAL A 53 11.67 -2.33 -4.73
C VAL A 53 12.97 -2.87 -5.30
N TYR A 54 12.94 -3.49 -6.47
CA TYR A 54 14.10 -4.07 -7.12
C TYR A 54 15.22 -3.05 -7.33
N CYS A 55 14.90 -1.87 -7.87
CA CYS A 55 15.87 -0.79 -8.03
C CYS A 55 16.53 -0.41 -6.70
N LYS A 56 15.74 -0.17 -5.65
CA LYS A 56 16.25 0.22 -4.33
C LYS A 56 17.01 -0.89 -3.62
N ALA A 57 16.55 -2.14 -3.77
CA ALA A 57 17.14 -3.30 -3.11
C ALA A 57 18.55 -3.62 -3.66
N LEU A 58 18.83 -3.26 -4.91
CA LEU A 58 20.19 -3.30 -5.49
C LEU A 58 21.04 -2.07 -5.14
N GLY A 59 20.52 -1.16 -4.31
CA GLY A 59 21.24 0.03 -3.85
C GLY A 59 21.17 1.23 -4.79
N TYR A 60 20.30 1.22 -5.80
CA TYR A 60 20.18 2.29 -6.78
C TYR A 60 19.11 3.32 -6.41
N LYS A 61 19.21 4.52 -7.00
CA LYS A 61 18.28 5.61 -6.73
C LYS A 61 17.05 5.48 -7.60
N HIS A 62 15.91 5.17 -6.98
CA HIS A 62 14.60 5.17 -7.64
C HIS A 62 13.93 6.54 -7.53
N GLU A 63 13.45 7.07 -8.65
CA GLU A 63 12.75 8.36 -8.72
C GLU A 63 11.48 8.25 -9.56
N ILE A 64 10.48 9.07 -9.24
CA ILE A 64 9.32 9.26 -10.09
C ILE A 64 9.54 10.54 -10.90
N VAL A 65 9.40 10.44 -12.21
CA VAL A 65 9.52 11.57 -13.14
C VAL A 65 8.20 11.77 -13.87
N THR A 66 7.93 13.02 -14.25
CA THR A 66 6.74 13.43 -14.99
C THR A 66 7.18 13.85 -16.39
N ASP A 67 6.56 13.31 -17.44
CA ASP A 67 6.81 13.74 -18.82
C ASP A 67 6.08 15.04 -19.17
N ASP A 68 6.36 15.59 -20.35
CA ASP A 68 5.74 16.83 -20.86
C ASP A 68 4.21 16.75 -21.02
N LYS A 69 3.64 15.53 -20.99
CA LYS A 69 2.21 15.27 -21.07
C LYS A 69 1.58 15.06 -19.69
N GLY A 70 2.36 15.17 -18.61
CA GLY A 70 1.92 14.96 -17.24
C GLY A 70 1.88 13.50 -16.79
N ASN A 71 2.36 12.54 -17.60
CA ASN A 71 2.40 11.14 -17.19
C ASN A 71 3.57 10.90 -16.23
N GLN A 72 3.32 10.15 -15.15
CA GLN A 72 4.34 9.78 -14.19
C GLN A 72 4.83 8.35 -14.41
N TYR A 73 6.15 8.16 -14.32
CA TYR A 73 6.77 6.83 -14.36
C TYR A 73 8.01 6.78 -13.47
N GLY A 74 8.37 5.57 -13.05
CA GLY A 74 9.57 5.34 -12.24
C GLY A 74 10.82 5.15 -13.10
N ILE A 75 11.94 5.70 -12.65
CA ILE A 75 13.28 5.47 -13.19
C ILE A 75 14.21 4.91 -12.11
N CYS A 76 15.26 4.24 -12.54
CA CYS A 76 16.36 3.75 -11.73
C CYS A 76 17.66 4.38 -12.24
N ASN A 77 18.33 5.13 -11.37
CA ASN A 77 19.61 5.77 -11.68
C ASN A 77 20.76 4.91 -11.16
N PHE A 78 21.68 4.56 -12.04
CA PHE A 78 22.84 3.73 -11.74
C PHE A 78 24.05 4.59 -11.32
N PRO A 79 25.04 4.00 -10.61
CA PRO A 79 26.23 4.72 -10.14
C PRO A 79 27.10 5.35 -11.24
N ASP A 80 27.04 4.85 -12.47
CA ASP A 80 27.74 5.41 -13.64
C ASP A 80 27.00 6.60 -14.27
N GLY A 81 25.84 6.99 -13.73
CA GLY A 81 24.99 8.04 -14.27
C GLY A 81 24.02 7.57 -15.36
N ASN A 82 24.08 6.29 -15.77
CA ASN A 82 23.08 5.74 -16.68
C ASN A 82 21.72 5.63 -15.98
N VAL A 83 20.66 5.74 -16.76
CA VAL A 83 19.28 5.70 -16.26
C VAL A 83 18.48 4.68 -17.05
N CYS A 84 17.59 3.95 -16.37
CA CYS A 84 16.56 3.21 -17.05
C CYS A 84 15.20 3.32 -16.37
N MET A 85 14.12 3.29 -17.16
CA MET A 85 12.76 3.11 -16.65
C MET A 85 12.69 1.87 -15.74
N ALA A 86 12.17 2.03 -14.52
CA ALA A 86 12.26 1.02 -13.47
C ALA A 86 11.67 -0.34 -13.89
N TRP A 87 10.53 -0.32 -14.59
CA TRP A 87 9.90 -1.55 -15.10
C TRP A 87 10.69 -2.23 -16.22
N ASN A 88 11.41 -1.46 -17.04
CA ASN A 88 12.28 -2.02 -18.07
C ASN A 88 13.50 -2.68 -17.41
N PHE A 89 14.07 -2.03 -16.39
CA PHE A 89 15.18 -2.60 -15.63
C PHE A 89 14.76 -3.88 -14.91
N TYR A 90 13.61 -3.84 -14.22
CA TYR A 90 13.04 -5.00 -13.53
C TYR A 90 12.80 -6.19 -14.47
N ARG A 91 12.35 -5.94 -15.70
CA ARG A 91 12.09 -6.98 -16.72
C ARG A 91 13.33 -7.39 -17.51
N GLY A 92 14.48 -6.80 -17.23
CA GLY A 92 15.74 -7.09 -17.90
C GLY A 92 15.81 -6.61 -19.35
N LYS A 93 15.20 -5.46 -19.66
CA LYS A 93 15.25 -4.82 -21.00
C LYS A 93 16.42 -3.85 -21.17
N CYS A 94 17.04 -3.45 -20.07
CA CYS A 94 18.06 -2.42 -19.99
C CYS A 94 18.85 -2.59 -18.69
N GLY A 95 19.95 -1.84 -18.53
CA GLY A 95 20.75 -1.86 -17.30
C GLY A 95 21.28 -3.24 -16.98
N HIS A 96 21.60 -4.06 -17.98
CA HIS A 96 21.94 -5.48 -17.79
C HIS A 96 23.11 -5.64 -16.81
N GLU A 97 24.17 -4.86 -16.96
CA GLU A 97 25.35 -4.88 -16.08
C GLU A 97 25.03 -4.52 -14.62
N TRP A 98 23.95 -3.79 -14.40
CA TRP A 98 23.45 -3.39 -13.08
C TRP A 98 22.41 -4.38 -12.52
N SER A 99 22.01 -5.41 -13.26
CA SER A 99 21.02 -6.39 -12.79
C SER A 99 21.59 -7.33 -11.74
N TYR A 100 20.71 -7.85 -10.86
CA TYR A 100 21.04 -8.92 -9.92
C TYR A 100 21.73 -10.11 -10.63
N CYS A 101 21.20 -10.53 -11.78
CA CYS A 101 21.77 -11.65 -12.53
C CYS A 101 23.24 -11.40 -12.89
N LYS A 102 23.58 -10.21 -13.39
CA LYS A 102 24.97 -9.89 -13.75
C LYS A 102 25.87 -9.74 -12.52
N GLN A 103 25.40 -9.11 -11.45
CA GLN A 103 26.16 -9.01 -10.18
C GLN A 103 26.53 -10.38 -9.60
N HIS A 104 25.67 -11.38 -9.82
CA HIS A 104 25.86 -12.75 -9.34
C HIS A 104 26.41 -13.72 -10.41
N GLY A 105 26.89 -13.19 -11.54
CA GLY A 105 27.58 -13.98 -12.56
C GLY A 105 26.70 -14.77 -13.52
N TYR A 106 25.38 -14.56 -13.51
CA TYR A 106 24.41 -15.18 -14.42
C TYR A 106 24.22 -14.37 -15.72
N ASP A 107 23.59 -14.99 -16.72
CA ASP A 107 23.02 -14.28 -17.86
C ASP A 107 21.60 -13.81 -17.53
N LEU A 108 21.16 -12.72 -18.17
CA LEU A 108 19.84 -12.13 -17.96
C LEU A 108 18.97 -12.39 -19.20
N LYS A 109 17.81 -13.01 -18.98
CA LYS A 109 16.78 -13.17 -19.99
C LYS A 109 15.65 -12.17 -19.72
N GLU A 110 15.32 -11.38 -20.73
CA GLU A 110 14.20 -10.45 -20.69
C GLU A 110 12.87 -11.21 -20.51
N LEU A 111 11.97 -10.64 -19.72
CA LEU A 111 10.58 -11.08 -19.65
C LEU A 111 9.63 -10.21 -20.45
N GLY A 112 8.87 -10.86 -21.34
CA GLY A 112 7.82 -10.25 -22.15
C GLY A 112 6.64 -9.74 -21.31
N ARG A 113 5.86 -8.81 -21.88
CA ARG A 113 4.69 -8.18 -21.24
C ARG A 113 3.71 -9.20 -20.63
N TRP A 114 3.58 -10.35 -21.28
CA TRP A 114 2.60 -11.39 -20.98
C TRP A 114 3.02 -12.37 -19.89
N GLU A 115 4.28 -12.36 -19.44
CA GLU A 115 4.79 -13.30 -18.45
C GLU A 115 4.47 -12.90 -17.00
N GLY A 116 3.24 -12.42 -16.74
CA GLY A 116 2.77 -12.05 -15.41
C GLY A 116 3.30 -10.71 -14.90
N TRP A 117 2.51 -10.05 -14.04
CA TRP A 117 2.84 -8.72 -13.51
C TRP A 117 4.01 -8.75 -12.52
N PHE A 118 4.10 -9.81 -11.71
CA PHE A 118 5.08 -9.94 -10.64
C PHE A 118 6.40 -10.59 -11.06
N ARG A 119 6.53 -11.10 -12.29
CA ARG A 119 7.79 -11.76 -12.69
C ARG A 119 8.77 -10.71 -13.24
N GLY A 120 9.94 -10.64 -12.60
CA GLY A 120 11.09 -9.87 -13.08
C GLY A 120 11.94 -10.70 -14.04
N GLY A 121 12.95 -10.08 -14.66
CA GLY A 121 13.89 -10.77 -15.56
C GLY A 121 14.43 -12.09 -14.98
N VAL A 122 14.75 -13.04 -15.84
CA VAL A 122 15.15 -14.40 -15.41
C VAL A 122 16.66 -14.54 -15.45
N CYS A 123 17.26 -15.04 -14.37
CA CYS A 123 18.67 -15.38 -14.35
C CYS A 123 18.88 -16.77 -14.96
N ILE A 124 19.81 -16.86 -15.90
CA ILE A 124 20.20 -18.08 -16.60
C ILE A 124 21.61 -18.45 -16.17
N ASP A 125 21.80 -19.71 -15.78
CA ASP A 125 23.13 -20.23 -15.49
C ASP A 125 23.96 -20.32 -16.77
N LYS A 126 25.17 -19.75 -16.73
CA LYS A 126 26.02 -19.62 -17.92
C LYS A 126 26.50 -20.97 -18.45
N THR A 127 26.67 -21.95 -17.56
CA THR A 127 27.23 -23.27 -17.86
C THR A 127 26.17 -24.22 -18.39
N THR A 128 25.09 -24.38 -17.64
CA THR A 128 24.00 -25.31 -17.90
C THR A 128 22.93 -24.75 -18.82
N LYS A 129 22.91 -23.43 -19.04
CA LYS A 129 21.89 -22.69 -19.79
C LYS A 129 20.46 -22.83 -19.23
N LYS A 130 20.33 -23.29 -17.98
CA LYS A 130 19.04 -23.45 -17.30
C LYS A 130 18.61 -22.16 -16.60
N GLU A 131 17.29 -21.95 -16.50
CA GLU A 131 16.72 -20.90 -15.67
C GLU A 131 16.96 -21.23 -14.19
N ILE A 132 17.53 -20.27 -13.45
CA ILE A 132 17.78 -20.38 -12.01
C ILE A 132 16.63 -19.76 -11.22
N GLY A 133 15.96 -18.75 -11.79
CA GLY A 133 14.81 -18.09 -11.18
C GLY A 133 14.64 -16.66 -11.68
N THR A 134 13.54 -16.02 -11.32
CA THR A 134 13.39 -14.58 -11.57
C THR A 134 14.24 -13.78 -10.58
N VAL A 135 14.64 -12.57 -10.96
CA VAL A 135 15.31 -11.63 -10.04
C VAL A 135 14.48 -11.36 -8.78
N PHE A 136 13.15 -11.50 -8.88
CA PHE A 136 12.26 -11.31 -7.76
C PHE A 136 12.34 -12.47 -6.75
N ASP A 137 12.30 -13.71 -7.25
CA ASP A 137 12.40 -14.91 -6.42
C ASP A 137 13.78 -15.02 -5.77
N LEU A 138 14.84 -14.75 -6.55
CA LEU A 138 16.22 -14.89 -6.11
C LEU A 138 16.64 -13.83 -5.08
N MET A 139 15.97 -12.69 -5.07
CA MET A 139 16.15 -11.67 -4.03
C MET A 139 15.27 -11.92 -2.79
N GLY A 140 14.60 -13.08 -2.71
CA GLY A 140 13.78 -13.45 -1.58
C GLY A 140 12.51 -12.61 -1.44
N MET A 141 12.05 -11.98 -2.51
CA MET A 141 10.85 -11.14 -2.51
C MET A 141 9.56 -11.93 -2.74
N ASP A 142 9.60 -13.26 -2.62
CA ASP A 142 8.50 -14.19 -2.86
C ASP A 142 7.14 -13.73 -2.28
N LEU A 143 6.25 -13.30 -3.17
CA LEU A 143 4.89 -12.86 -2.83
C LEU A 143 3.91 -14.02 -2.68
N SER A 144 4.30 -15.26 -3.01
CA SER A 144 3.41 -16.41 -2.78
C SER A 144 3.06 -16.56 -1.30
N LYS A 145 3.96 -16.15 -0.40
CA LYS A 145 3.72 -16.08 1.06
C LYS A 145 2.72 -15.01 1.49
N SER A 146 2.40 -14.06 0.61
CA SER A 146 1.50 -12.93 0.87
C SER A 146 0.14 -13.07 0.19
N LEU A 147 -0.01 -14.05 -0.71
CA LEU A 147 -1.29 -14.38 -1.33
C LEU A 147 -1.99 -15.43 -0.46
N PRO A 148 -3.30 -15.27 -0.16
CA PRO A 148 -4.04 -16.31 0.53
C PRO A 148 -4.01 -17.58 -0.31
N GLU A 149 -3.69 -18.71 0.34
CA GLU A 149 -3.84 -20.03 -0.26
C GLU A 149 -5.27 -20.20 -0.77
N ARG A 150 -5.41 -20.73 -1.99
CA ARG A 150 -6.70 -20.95 -2.66
C ARG A 150 -7.41 -22.17 -2.10
#